data_AF-A0A750N2S3-F1
#
_entry.id   AF-A0A750N2S3-F1
#
_cell.length_a   1.000
_cell.length_b   1.000
_cell.length_c   1.000
_cell.angle_alpha   90.00
_cell.angle_beta   90.00
_cell.angle_gamma   90.00
#
_symmetry.space_group_name_H-M   'P 1'
#
loop_
_entity.id
_entity.type
_entity.pdbx_description
1 polymer ?
#
loop_
_entity_poly.entity_id
_entity_poly.type
_entity_poly.pdbx_seq_one_letter_code
_entity_poly.pdbx_strand_id
1 'polypeptide(L)' 'MAVFNIPDIYGRNYLINFDTVKYIQVSDNEEQGDLIIIFTNQAKKVISVGLDREGALDTFERISRAVGSTGLTSKSNPWG' A
#
# COMPACT_ATOMS: atom_id res chain seq x y z
N MET A 1 -1.51 -10.67 13.97
CA MET A 1 -2.70 -10.93 13.12
C MET A 1 -3.46 -9.64 12.85
N ALA A 2 -2.84 -8.75 12.08
CA ALA A 2 -3.58 -7.65 11.44
C ALA A 2 -3.95 -8.12 10.03
N VAL A 3 -5.22 -8.43 9.82
CA VAL A 3 -5.76 -8.69 8.47
C VAL A 3 -6.52 -7.45 8.05
N PHE A 4 -6.18 -6.90 6.88
CA PHE A 4 -6.79 -5.68 6.36
C PHE A 4 -7.38 -5.95 4.99
N ASN A 5 -8.56 -5.39 4.73
CA ASN A 5 -9.19 -5.46 3.42
C ASN A 5 -8.86 -4.21 2.61
N ILE A 6 -8.25 -4.40 1.44
CA ILE A 6 -7.91 -3.31 0.52
C ILE A 6 -8.85 -3.40 -0.69
N PRO A 7 -9.79 -2.45 -0.88
CA PRO A 7 -10.60 -2.38 -2.08
C PRO A 7 -9.77 -1.84 -3.26
N ASP A 8 -10.01 -2.38 -4.45
CA ASP A 8 -9.51 -1.78 -5.70
C ASP A 8 -10.58 -0.92 -6.38
N ILE A 9 -10.14 -0.12 -7.36
CA ILE A 9 -11.01 0.78 -8.13
C ILE A 9 -12.08 0.05 -8.97
N TYR A 10 -11.96 -1.26 -9.13
CA TYR A 10 -12.91 -2.09 -9.88
C TYR A 10 -13.92 -2.79 -8.95
N GLY A 11 -13.93 -2.46 -7.65
CA GLY A 11 -14.86 -3.02 -6.67
C GLY A 11 -14.46 -4.39 -6.14
N ARG A 12 -13.23 -4.86 -6.39
CA ARG A 12 -12.71 -6.11 -5.81
C ARG A 12 -12.07 -5.82 -4.47
N ASN A 13 -12.14 -6.80 -3.57
CA ASN A 13 -11.60 -6.72 -2.22
C ASN A 13 -10.42 -7.68 -2.08
N TYR A 14 -9.27 -7.17 -1.63
CA TYR A 14 -8.07 -7.96 -1.39
C TYR A 14 -7.83 -8.07 0.11
N LEU A 15 -7.97 -9.28 0.62
CA LEU A 15 -7.68 -9.59 2.01
C LEU A 15 -6.18 -9.80 2.18
N ILE A 16 -5.51 -8.89 2.91
CA ILE A 16 -4.06 -8.91 3.12
C ILE A 16 -3.75 -9.26 4.57
N ASN A 17 -2.94 -10.30 4.76
CA ASN A 17 -2.37 -10.63 6.07
C ASN A 17 -1.06 -9.83 6.28
N PHE A 18 -1.10 -8.80 7.14
CA PHE A 18 0.05 -7.94 7.39
C PHE A 18 1.21 -8.66 8.11
N ASP A 19 0.95 -9.80 8.78
CA ASP A 19 2.03 -10.62 9.36
C ASP A 19 2.95 -11.21 8.26
N THR A 20 2.49 -11.25 7.01
CA THR A 20 3.26 -11.72 5.84
C THR A 20 3.82 -10.58 4.98
N VAL A 21 3.49 -9.33 5.29
CA VAL A 21 3.92 -8.15 4.51
C VAL A 21 5.28 -7.69 5.01
N LYS A 22 6.21 -7.51 4.07
CA LYS A 22 7.52 -6.92 4.34
C LYS A 22 7.45 -5.40 4.28
N TYR A 23 6.86 -4.86 3.22
CA TYR A 23 6.57 -3.44 3.07
C TYR A 23 5.49 -3.19 2.01
N ILE A 24 4.90 -2.00 2.06
CA ILE A 24 3.95 -1.48 1.08
C ILE A 24 4.51 -0.17 0.56
N GLN A 25 4.41 0.05 -0.74
CA GLN A 25 4.80 1.32 -1.37
C GLN A 25 3.75 1.72 -2.43
N VAL A 26 3.72 3.02 -2.75
CA VAL A 26 2.93 3.54 -3.87
C VAL A 26 3.77 3.46 -5.14
N SER A 27 3.15 3.19 -6.29
CA SER A 27 3.81 3.22 -7.60
C SER A 27 4.39 4.59 -7.92
N ASP A 28 5.62 4.63 -8.44
CA ASP A 28 6.32 5.87 -8.85
C ASP A 28 5.78 6.51 -10.13
N ASN A 29 4.84 5.86 -10.81
CA ASN A 29 4.14 6.44 -11.93
C ASN A 29 3.02 7.37 -11.43
N GLU A 30 3.12 8.67 -11.75
CA GLU A 30 2.14 9.68 -11.33
C GLU A 30 0.73 9.41 -11.89
N GLU A 31 0.63 8.79 -13.07
CA GLU A 31 -0.63 8.44 -13.73
C GLU A 31 -1.25 7.13 -13.22
N GLN A 32 -0.65 6.48 -12.22
CA GLN A 32 -1.13 5.20 -11.68
C GLN A 32 -1.37 5.25 -10.18
N GLY A 33 -2.59 4.92 -9.77
CA GLY A 33 -2.95 4.75 -8.37
C GLY A 33 -2.74 3.33 -7.86
N ASP A 34 -1.54 2.80 -8.02
CA ASP A 34 -1.21 1.43 -7.61
C ASP A 34 -0.50 1.38 -6.25
N LEU A 35 -0.95 0.46 -5.39
CA LEU A 35 -0.19 -0.04 -4.24
C LEU A 35 0.57 -1.30 -4.61
N ILE A 36 1.85 -1.29 -4.28
CA ILE A 36 2.75 -2.43 -4.44
C ILE A 36 3.02 -3.00 -3.05
N ILE A 37 2.58 -4.24 -2.83
CA ILE A 37 2.78 -4.99 -1.60
C ILE A 37 3.84 -6.04 -1.85
N ILE A 38 4.90 -6.00 -1.04
CA ILE A 38 5.98 -6.98 -1.06
C ILE A 38 5.87 -7.85 0.19
N PHE A 39 5.77 -9.16 -0.02
CA PHE A 39 5.65 -10.13 1.06
C PHE A 39 7.02 -10.65 1.51
N THR A 40 7.07 -11.27 2.69
CA THR A 40 8.29 -11.84 3.26
C THR A 40 8.89 -12.96 2.40
N ASN A 41 8.05 -13.68 1.64
CA ASN A 41 8.47 -14.68 0.66
C ASN A 41 8.86 -14.09 -0.71
N GLN A 42 9.04 -12.77 -0.80
CA GLN A 42 9.37 -12.03 -2.02
C GLN A 42 8.26 -12.02 -3.09
N ALA A 43 7.07 -12.57 -2.81
CA ALA A 43 5.93 -12.38 -3.68
C ALA A 43 5.59 -10.89 -3.77
N LYS A 44 5.12 -10.46 -4.95
CA LYS A 44 4.66 -9.10 -5.22
C LYS A 44 3.17 -9.14 -5.56
N LYS A 45 2.40 -8.24 -4.95
CA LYS A 45 1.03 -7.96 -5.36
C LYS A 45 0.90 -6.48 -5.70
N VAL A 46 0.21 -6.21 -6.80
CA VAL A 46 -0.16 -4.85 -7.21
C VAL A 46 -1.67 -4.74 -7.12
N ILE A 47 -2.14 -3.65 -6.50
CA ILE A 47 -3.57 -3.36 -6.33
C ILE A 47 -3.80 -1.92 -6.74
N SER A 48 -4.65 -1.71 -7.74
CA SER A 48 -5.04 -0.38 -8.20
C SER A 48 -6.11 0.20 -7.27
N VAL A 49 -5.70 1.08 -6.36
CA VAL A 49 -6.56 1.65 -5.30
C VAL A 49 -6.97 3.10 -5.57
N GLY A 50 -6.32 3.76 -6.53
CA GLY A 50 -6.61 5.11 -6.99
C GLY A 50 -6.58 5.20 -8.51
N LEU A 51 -7.08 6.31 -9.04
CA LEU A 51 -6.96 6.63 -10.47
C LEU A 51 -5.56 7.16 -10.81
N ASP A 52 -4.88 7.73 -9.82
CA ASP A 52 -3.58 8.36 -9.90
C ASP A 52 -2.79 8.12 -8.60
N ARG A 53 -1.53 8.57 -8.59
CA ARG A 53 -0.65 8.42 -7.43
C ARG A 53 -1.19 9.08 -6.17
N GLU A 54 -1.92 10.19 -6.28
CA GLU A 54 -2.51 10.89 -5.13
C GLU A 54 -3.59 10.03 -4.46
N GLY A 55 -4.49 9.44 -5.25
CA GLY A 55 -5.50 8.50 -4.74
C GLY A 55 -4.89 7.26 -4.06
N ALA A 56 -3.73 6.80 -4.54
CA ALA A 56 -3.00 5.71 -3.88
C ALA A 56 -2.30 6.13 -2.60
N LEU A 57 -1.75 7.35 -2.52
CA LEU A 57 -1.19 7.91 -1.30
C LEU A 57 -2.27 8.05 -0.22
N ASP A 58 -3.44 8.56 -0.58
CA ASP A 58 -4.60 8.66 0.32
C ASP A 58 -4.98 7.31 0.92
N THR A 59 -5.02 6.26 0.08
CA THR A 59 -5.32 4.90 0.55
C THR A 59 -4.19 4.36 1.42
N PHE A 60 -2.94 4.59 1.04
CA PHE A 60 -1.76 4.18 1.81
C PHE A 60 -1.75 4.81 3.21
N GLU A 61 -2.06 6.10 3.33
CA GLU A 61 -2.16 6.79 4.62
C GLU A 61 -3.28 6.21 5.48
N ARG A 62 -4.45 5.94 4.90
CA ARG A 62 -5.58 5.32 5.63
C ARG A 62 -5.21 3.95 6.17
N ILE A 63 -4.55 3.11 5.35
CA ILE A 63 -4.01 1.81 5.78
C ILE A 63 -3.00 2.00 6.92
N SER A 64 -2.05 2.91 6.75
CA SER A 64 -1.00 3.18 7.75
C SER A 64 -1.58 3.61 9.10
N ARG A 65 -2.60 4.47 9.09
CA ARG A 65 -3.32 4.89 10.30
C ARG A 65 -4.11 3.74 10.93
N ALA A 66 -4.79 2.93 10.12
CA ALA A 66 -5.65 1.85 10.60
C ALA A 66 -4.87 0.65 11.16
N VAL A 67 -3.70 0.35 10.59
CA VAL A 67 -2.82 -0.74 11.06
C VAL A 67 -1.96 -0.29 12.25
N GLY A 68 -1.93 1.01 12.53
CA GLY A 68 -1.24 1.60 13.68
C GLY A 68 0.20 1.96 13.37
N SER A 69 0.56 3.22 13.61
CA SER A 69 1.91 3.79 13.53
C SER A 69 2.90 3.10 14.48
N THR A 70 3.34 1.88 14.15
CA THR A 70 4.52 1.24 14.76
C THR A 70 5.59 0.84 13.75
N GLY A 71 5.60 1.36 12.51
CA GLY A 71 6.76 1.08 11.64
C GLY A 71 6.81 1.56 10.19
N LEU A 72 5.81 2.24 9.64
CA LEU A 72 5.90 2.75 8.26
C LEU A 72 6.27 4.22 8.26
N THR A 73 7.55 4.49 8.53
CA THR A 73 8.14 5.78 8.21
C THR A 73 8.08 5.94 6.70
N SER A 74 7.30 6.91 6.21
CA SER A 74 7.52 7.49 4.89
C SER A 74 8.97 7.96 4.87
N LYS A 75 9.84 7.20 4.20
CA LYS A 75 11.21 7.63 3.95
C LYS A 75 11.14 8.63 2.80
N SER A 76 10.82 9.88 3.13
CA SER A 76 11.10 10.99 2.24
C SER A 76 12.60 10.98 1.93
N ASN A 77 12.96 10.93 0.65
CA ASN A 77 14.35 10.96 0.19
C ASN A 77 15.10 12.15 0.83
N PRO A 78 16.25 11.95 1.49
CA PRO A 78 17.05 13.04 2.04
C PRO A 78 18.02 13.68 1.02
N TRP A 79 17.76 13.52 -0.27
CA TRP A 79 18.57 14.11 -1.34
C TRP A 79 17.66 14.84 -2.31
N GLY A 80 17.39 16.10 -1.97
CA GLY A 80 16.83 17.16 -2.81
C GLY A 80 17.51 18.45 -2.40
#